data_AF-A0A1B6M359-F1
#
_entry.id   AF-A0A1B6M359-F1
#
_cell.length_a   1.000
_cell.length_b   1.000
_cell.length_c   1.000
_cell.angle_alpha   90.00
_cell.angle_beta   90.00
_cell.angle_gamma   90.00
#
_symmetry.space_group_name_H-M   'P 1'
#
loop_
_entity.id
_entity.type
_entity.pdbx_description
1 polymer ?
#
loop_
_entity_poly.entity_id
_entity_poly.type
_entity_poly.pdbx_seq_one_letter_code
_entity_poly.pdbx_strand_id
1 'polypeptide(L)'
;PSLLKKCLHGRTQNCNEAFNNIIWTRLPKTDFVNSQTIKIGVLDAVLCFNDGALGKVRVLESLCGKAGSNCVVGLIKQDSTRLRKAELAYKEVEKRARKAKKTAKRRLQDVEDEEEPTYGAGLF
;
A
#
# COMPACT_ATOMS: atom_id res chain seq x y z
N PRO A 1 -4.82 12.67 -20.20
CA PRO A 1 -5.05 12.99 -18.75
C PRO A 1 -3.83 12.63 -17.89
N SER A 2 -3.14 13.62 -17.31
CA SER A 2 -1.96 13.44 -16.45
C SER A 2 -2.25 12.61 -15.18
N LEU A 3 -3.49 12.68 -14.68
CA LEU A 3 -3.96 12.01 -13.47
C LEU A 3 -3.82 10.47 -13.54
N LEU A 4 -4.10 9.88 -14.71
CA LEU A 4 -4.15 8.44 -14.90
C LEU A 4 -2.78 7.81 -15.22
N LYS A 5 -1.74 8.61 -15.45
CA LYS A 5 -0.38 8.08 -15.73
C LYS A 5 0.16 7.19 -14.61
N LYS A 6 -0.26 7.42 -13.35
CA LYS A 6 0.14 6.60 -12.20
C LYS A 6 -0.60 5.26 -12.11
N CYS A 7 -1.76 5.14 -12.77
CA CYS A 7 -2.63 3.95 -12.78
C CYS A 7 -2.19 2.89 -13.80
N LEU A 8 -1.34 3.24 -14.77
CA LEU A 8 -0.93 2.36 -15.88
C LEU A 8 -0.07 1.15 -15.47
N HIS A 9 0.53 1.17 -14.28
CA HIS A 9 1.48 0.14 -13.84
C HIS A 9 0.82 -1.11 -13.24
N GLY A 10 -0.51 -1.25 -13.31
CA GLY A 10 -1.23 -2.43 -12.80
C GLY A 10 -1.10 -2.64 -11.29
N ARG A 11 -0.76 -1.59 -10.53
CA ARG A 11 -0.74 -1.65 -9.06
C ARG A 11 -2.17 -1.74 -8.56
N THR A 12 -2.46 -2.58 -7.57
CA THR A 12 -3.79 -2.65 -6.95
C THR A 12 -4.10 -1.31 -6.26
N GLN A 13 -4.88 -0.47 -6.94
CA GLN A 13 -5.41 0.80 -6.46
C GLN A 13 -6.78 0.59 -5.82
N ASN A 14 -6.86 -0.20 -4.76
CA ASN A 14 -8.08 -0.19 -3.96
C ASN A 14 -8.02 0.98 -2.99
N CYS A 15 -8.42 2.18 -3.46
CA CYS A 15 -8.47 3.39 -2.64
C CYS A 15 -9.30 3.18 -1.37
N ASN A 16 -10.37 2.38 -1.45
CA ASN A 16 -11.22 2.08 -0.30
C ASN A 16 -10.49 1.22 0.73
N GLU A 17 -9.74 0.21 0.31
CA GLU A 17 -8.93 -0.62 1.21
C GLU A 17 -7.80 0.19 1.85
N ALA A 18 -7.12 1.04 1.08
CA ALA A 18 -6.10 1.93 1.61
C ALA A 18 -6.66 2.91 2.64
N PHE A 19 -7.80 3.53 2.36
CA PHE A 19 -8.47 4.46 3.28
C PHE A 19 -8.96 3.74 4.55
N ASN A 20 -9.64 2.61 4.38
CA ASN A 20 -10.13 1.80 5.49
C ASN A 20 -8.98 1.31 6.39
N ASN A 21 -7.84 0.93 5.81
CA ASN A 21 -6.65 0.55 6.57
C ASN A 21 -6.17 1.70 7.48
N ILE A 22 -6.19 2.95 6.99
CA ILE A 22 -5.83 4.11 7.81
C ILE A 22 -6.81 4.28 8.98
N ILE A 23 -8.11 4.13 8.74
CA ILE A 23 -9.14 4.18 9.79
C ILE A 23 -8.83 3.12 10.85
N TRP A 24 -8.70 1.85 10.44
CA TRP A 24 -8.54 0.73 11.38
C TRP A 24 -7.19 0.73 12.10
N THR A 25 -6.15 1.34 11.52
CA THR A 25 -4.86 1.54 12.20
C THR A 25 -4.99 2.54 13.36
N ARG A 26 -5.93 3.47 13.30
CA ARG A 26 -6.15 4.52 14.32
C ARG A 26 -7.26 4.17 15.30
N LEU A 27 -8.29 3.51 14.77
CA LEU A 27 -9.49 3.07 15.47
C LEU A 27 -9.62 1.56 15.27
N PRO A 28 -8.84 0.74 15.99
CA PRO A 28 -8.98 -0.71 15.91
C PRO A 28 -10.42 -1.11 16.22
N LYS A 29 -10.97 -2.04 15.43
CA LYS A 29 -12.36 -2.52 15.63
C LYS A 29 -12.57 -3.25 16.96
N THR A 30 -11.49 -3.68 17.57
CA THR A 30 -11.46 -4.37 18.87
C THR A 30 -11.65 -3.41 20.04
N ASP A 31 -11.42 -2.11 19.82
CA ASP A 31 -11.33 -1.14 20.89
C ASP A 31 -12.63 -0.36 20.98
N PHE A 32 -13.26 -0.38 22.16
CA PHE A 32 -14.43 0.44 22.41
C PHE A 32 -14.00 1.89 22.67
N VAL A 33 -14.52 2.81 21.86
CA VAL A 33 -14.26 4.25 21.97
C VAL A 33 -15.57 5.04 21.89
N ASN A 34 -15.59 6.23 22.49
CA ASN A 34 -16.77 7.09 22.44
C ASN A 34 -17.00 7.67 21.02
N SER A 35 -18.20 8.19 20.78
CA SER A 35 -18.60 8.75 19.46
C SER A 35 -17.69 9.90 19.00
N GLN A 36 -17.21 10.74 19.91
CA GLN A 36 -16.37 11.88 19.59
C GLN A 36 -14.99 11.44 19.09
N THR A 37 -14.39 10.44 19.73
CA THR A 37 -13.13 9.83 19.32
C THR A 37 -13.24 9.22 17.93
N ILE A 38 -14.34 8.52 17.62
CA ILE A 38 -14.58 7.98 16.27
C ILE A 38 -14.60 9.11 15.24
N LYS A 39 -15.36 10.18 15.49
CA LYS A 39 -15.45 11.32 14.57
C LYS A 39 -14.08 11.94 14.29
N ILE A 40 -13.30 12.21 15.34
CA ILE A 40 -11.96 12.78 15.21
C ILE A 40 -11.02 11.83 14.46
N GLY A 41 -11.02 10.55 14.81
CA GLY A 41 -10.16 9.55 14.16
C GLY A 41 -10.46 9.37 12.67
N VAL A 42 -11.74 9.41 12.28
CA VAL A 42 -12.14 9.36 10.86
C VAL A 42 -11.73 10.64 10.12
N LEU A 43 -11.96 11.83 10.69
CA LEU A 43 -11.52 13.09 10.08
C LEU A 43 -10.00 13.15 9.91
N ASP A 44 -9.26 12.70 10.92
CA ASP A 44 -7.82 12.56 10.86
C ASP A 44 -7.41 11.60 9.73
N ALA A 45 -8.13 10.47 9.58
CA ALA A 45 -7.86 9.48 8.53
C ALA A 45 -8.07 10.08 7.13
N VAL A 46 -9.15 10.84 6.93
CA VAL A 46 -9.42 11.59 5.69
C VAL A 46 -8.29 12.57 5.40
N LEU A 47 -7.87 13.35 6.38
CA LEU A 47 -6.77 14.29 6.22
C LEU A 47 -5.48 13.60 5.77
N CYS A 48 -5.10 12.51 6.45
CA CYS A 48 -3.86 11.80 6.10
C CYS A 48 -3.93 10.99 4.81
N PHE A 49 -5.11 10.54 4.40
CA PHE A 49 -5.28 9.86 3.13
C PHE A 49 -5.03 10.84 1.98
N ASN A 50 -5.59 12.04 2.06
CA ASN A 50 -5.50 13.04 1.00
C ASN A 50 -4.16 13.81 1.03
N ASP A 51 -3.76 14.32 2.19
CA ASP A 51 -2.64 15.26 2.32
C ASP A 51 -1.43 14.70 3.07
N GLY A 52 -1.50 13.45 3.52
CA GLY A 52 -0.47 12.86 4.37
C GLY A 52 -0.50 13.36 5.82
N ALA A 53 0.45 12.88 6.61
CA ALA A 53 0.64 13.30 8.00
C ALA A 53 0.95 14.80 8.11
N LEU A 54 1.69 15.35 7.13
CA LEU A 54 2.01 16.78 7.09
C LEU A 54 0.76 17.68 7.04
N GLY A 55 -0.35 17.21 6.46
CA GLY A 55 -1.62 17.94 6.46
C GLY A 55 -2.12 18.32 7.87
N LYS A 56 -1.73 17.57 8.90
CA LYS A 56 -2.04 17.86 10.30
C LYS A 56 -1.48 19.19 10.78
N VAL A 57 -0.38 19.67 10.19
CA VAL A 57 0.23 20.97 10.55
C VAL A 57 -0.79 22.09 10.46
N ARG A 58 -1.59 22.15 9.39
CA ARG A 58 -2.59 23.23 9.21
C ARG A 58 -3.68 23.21 10.29
N VAL A 59 -4.11 22.01 10.70
CA VAL A 59 -5.10 21.83 11.76
C VAL A 59 -4.50 22.22 13.11
N LEU A 60 -3.28 21.74 13.40
CA LEU A 60 -2.56 22.08 14.63
C LEU A 60 -2.30 23.58 14.72
N GLU A 61 -1.93 24.23 13.62
CA GLU A 61 -1.68 25.68 13.58
C GLU A 61 -2.94 26.50 13.84
N SER A 62 -4.08 26.03 13.33
CA SER A 62 -5.38 26.67 13.54
C SER A 62 -5.87 26.53 14.99
N LEU A 63 -5.51 25.45 15.68
CA LEU A 63 -5.98 25.14 17.04
C LEU A 63 -5.02 25.60 18.14
N CYS A 64 -3.72 25.48 17.90
CA CYS A 64 -2.66 25.61 18.91
C CYS A 64 -1.64 26.70 18.56
N GLY A 65 -1.78 27.39 17.43
CA GLY A 65 -0.79 28.33 16.92
C GLY A 65 0.39 27.62 16.23
N LYS A 66 1.40 28.40 15.84
CA LYS A 66 2.48 27.98 14.93
C LYS A 66 3.12 26.63 15.32
N ALA A 67 3.19 25.70 14.36
CA ALA A 67 3.80 24.41 14.59
C ALA A 67 5.33 24.54 14.77
N GLY A 68 5.86 23.90 15.80
CA GLY A 68 7.30 23.83 16.03
C GLY A 68 8.02 23.01 14.94
N SER A 69 9.29 23.33 14.69
CA SER A 69 10.13 22.65 13.69
C SER A 69 10.17 21.13 13.88
N ASN A 70 10.31 20.66 15.13
CA ASN A 70 10.33 19.24 15.47
C ASN A 70 9.03 18.52 15.10
N CYS A 71 7.87 19.19 15.25
CA CYS A 71 6.58 18.63 14.86
C CYS A 71 6.53 18.43 13.35
N VAL A 72 6.89 19.46 12.58
CA VAL A 72 6.90 19.41 11.11
C VAL A 72 7.86 18.33 10.60
N VAL A 73 9.08 18.28 11.12
CA VAL A 73 10.09 17.27 10.75
C VAL A 73 9.60 15.85 11.08
N GLY A 74 8.98 15.67 12.25
CA GLY A 74 8.40 14.39 12.65
C GLY A 74 7.31 13.90 11.68
N LEU A 75 6.41 14.79 11.27
CA LEU A 75 5.33 14.48 10.33
C LEU A 75 5.87 14.16 8.93
N ILE A 76 6.86 14.90 8.44
CA ILE A 76 7.56 14.60 7.18
C ILE A 76 8.19 13.21 7.24
N LYS A 77 8.88 12.87 8.33
CA LYS A 77 9.51 11.55 8.50
C LYS A 77 8.48 10.43 8.54
N GLN A 78 7.31 10.68 9.13
CA GLN A 78 6.20 9.73 9.14
C GLN A 78 5.70 9.46 7.71
N ASP A 79 5.50 10.50 6.90
CA ASP A 79 5.09 10.35 5.50
C ASP A 79 6.13 9.62 4.66
N SER A 80 7.42 9.97 4.80
CA SER A 80 8.52 9.28 4.13
C SER A 80 8.58 7.80 4.51
N THR A 81 8.36 7.46 5.79
CA THR A 81 8.33 6.08 6.25
C THR A 81 7.15 5.31 5.66
N ARG A 82 5.97 5.96 5.58
CA ARG A 82 4.78 5.38 4.95
C ARG A 82 5.03 5.06 3.48
N LEU A 83 5.58 6.00 2.71
CA LEU A 83 5.90 5.80 1.29
C LEU A 83 6.91 4.67 1.09
N ARG A 84 7.98 4.64 1.88
CA ARG A 84 8.98 3.56 1.83
C ARG A 84 8.37 2.19 2.10
N LYS A 85 7.50 2.07 3.12
CA LYS A 85 6.80 0.80 3.41
C LYS A 85 5.89 0.37 2.26
N ALA A 86 5.16 1.32 1.65
CA ALA A 86 4.30 1.03 0.51
C ALA A 86 5.09 0.52 -0.70
N GLU A 87 6.24 1.13 -1.01
CA GLU A 87 7.13 0.67 -2.07
C GLU A 87 7.71 -0.72 -1.81
N LEU A 88 8.11 -1.01 -0.57
CA LEU A 88 8.61 -2.34 -0.19
C LEU A 88 7.54 -3.41 -0.31
N ALA A 89 6.32 -3.14 0.20
CA ALA A 89 5.19 -4.06 0.09
C ALA A 89 4.85 -4.34 -1.38
N TYR A 90 4.87 -3.31 -2.22
CA TYR A 90 4.64 -3.43 -3.65
C TYR A 90 5.70 -4.33 -4.33
N LYS A 91 6.99 -4.10 -4.05
CA LYS A 91 8.09 -4.94 -4.60
C LYS A 91 7.93 -6.41 -4.24
N GLU A 92 7.43 -6.71 -3.04
CA GLU A 92 7.18 -8.08 -2.61
C GLU A 92 5.99 -8.71 -3.36
N VAL A 93 4.91 -7.97 -3.59
CA VAL A 93 3.78 -8.42 -4.42
C VAL A 93 4.24 -8.72 -5.85
N GLU A 94 5.02 -7.81 -6.45
CA GLU A 94 5.55 -7.99 -7.80
C GLU A 94 6.47 -9.21 -7.91
N LYS A 95 7.34 -9.40 -6.91
CA LYS A 95 8.21 -10.58 -6.81
C LYS A 95 7.40 -11.87 -6.73
N ARG A 96 6.32 -11.89 -5.94
CA ARG A 96 5.41 -13.05 -5.82
C ARG A 96 4.70 -13.34 -7.14
N ALA A 97 4.13 -12.33 -7.79
CA ALA A 97 3.48 -12.47 -9.08
C ALA A 97 4.44 -13.02 -10.16
N ARG A 98 5.66 -12.48 -10.22
CA ARG A 98 6.70 -12.95 -11.15
C ARG A 98 7.07 -14.42 -10.90
N LYS A 99 7.24 -14.82 -9.62
CA LYS A 99 7.50 -16.21 -9.24
C LYS A 99 6.35 -17.12 -9.66
N ALA A 100 5.11 -16.73 -9.36
CA ALA A 100 3.92 -17.50 -9.73
C ALA A 100 3.83 -17.72 -11.25
N LYS A 101 4.05 -16.68 -12.06
CA LYS A 101 4.08 -16.80 -13.52
C LYS A 101 5.17 -17.73 -14.02
N LYS A 102 6.38 -17.67 -13.44
CA LYS A 102 7.48 -18.58 -13.79
C LYS A 102 7.13 -20.03 -13.46
N THR A 103 6.57 -20.28 -12.28
CA THR A 103 6.16 -21.63 -11.85
C THR A 103 5.03 -22.17 -12.73
N ALA A 104 4.04 -21.34 -13.07
CA ALA A 104 2.95 -21.74 -13.96
C ALA A 104 3.46 -22.10 -15.37
N LYS A 105 4.38 -21.30 -15.93
CA LYS A 105 5.01 -21.62 -17.23
C LYS A 105 5.76 -22.94 -17.18
N ARG A 106 6.54 -23.18 -16.11
CA ARG A 106 7.28 -24.44 -15.96
C ARG A 106 6.33 -25.64 -15.88
N ARG A 107 5.26 -25.55 -15.10
CA ARG A 107 4.24 -26.61 -15.02
C ARG A 107 3.59 -26.91 -16.37
N LEU A 108 3.35 -25.87 -17.18
CA LEU A 108 2.79 -26.06 -18.52
C LEU A 108 3.79 -26.79 -19.43
N GLN A 109 5.07 -26.42 -19.39
CA GLN A 109 6.13 -27.10 -20.12
C GLN A 109 6.29 -28.56 -19.66
N ASP A 110 6.28 -28.82 -18.36
CA ASP A 110 6.38 -30.18 -17.82
C ASP A 110 5.20 -31.06 -18.32
N VAL A 111 3.99 -30.50 -18.51
CA VAL A 111 2.82 -31.21 -19.07
C VAL A 111 2.97 -31.41 -20.59
N GLU A 112 3.41 -30.39 -21.32
CA GLU A 112 3.68 -30.50 -22.77
C GLU A 112 4.75 -31.56 -23.06
N ASP A 113 5.82 -31.61 -22.25
CA ASP A 113 6.89 -32.59 -22.35
C ASP A 113 6.42 -34.03 -22.01
N GLU A 114 5.40 -34.19 -21.14
CA GLU A 114 4.77 -35.49 -20.85
C GLU A 114 3.85 -35.95 -21.99
N GLU A 115 3.09 -35.04 -22.62
CA GLU A 115 2.16 -35.35 -23.72
C GLU A 115 2.88 -35.61 -25.06
N GLU A 116 3.96 -34.89 -25.33
CA GLU A 116 4.73 -34.98 -26.58
C GLU A 116 6.23 -35.12 -26.28
N PRO A 117 6.70 -36.29 -25.78
CA PRO A 117 8.08 -36.48 -25.35
C PRO A 117 9.03 -36.30 -26.54
N THR A 118 9.60 -35.10 -26.65
CA THR A 118 10.33 -34.65 -27.84
C THR A 118 11.80 -35.07 -27.83
N TYR A 119 12.32 -35.53 -26.68
CA TYR A 119 13.68 -36.05 -26.56
C TYR A 119 13.87 -36.92 -25.31
N GLY A 120 14.49 -38.08 -25.45
CA GLY A 120 14.80 -39.03 -24.37
C GLY A 120 16.28 -39.41 -24.39
N ALA A 121 16.85 -39.71 -23.22
CA ALA A 121 18.24 -40.16 -23.13
C ALA A 121 18.43 -41.47 -23.93
N GLY A 122 19.20 -41.41 -25.03
CA GLY A 122 19.41 -42.54 -25.94
C GLY A 122 18.47 -42.62 -27.14
N LEU A 123 17.68 -41.57 -27.41
CA LEU A 123 17.04 -41.41 -28.72
C LEU A 123 18.04 -40.71 -29.66
N PHE A 124 18.31 -41.37 -30.80
CA PHE A 124 19.41 -41.24 -31.77
C PHE A 124 20.71 -41.96 -31.41
#